data_AF-A0A521D922-F1
#
_entry.id   AF-A0A521D922-F1
#
_cell.length_a   1.000
_cell.length_b   1.000
_cell.length_c   1.000
_cell.angle_alpha   90.00
_cell.angle_beta   90.00
_cell.angle_gamma   90.00
#
_symmetry.space_group_name_H-M   'P 1'
#
loop_
_entity.id
_entity.type
_entity.pdbx_description
1 polymer ?
#
loop_
_entity_poly.entity_id
_entity_poly.type
_entity_poly.pdbx_seq_one_letter_code
_entity_poly.pdbx_strand_id
1 'polypeptide(L)'
;MDAKGQFGLSYTEDFNVACAISYLKQEDVLRYFINRVSFYAFNGGEMEAVALSSTHIILDCREFAQAGVTPVSDRKVRLISIKYISLLSDLAANTHLSTVDKMKESFYIMQEWETEMMPLVDFPKTFYLDEDQFLVLTFDFNLVCRMNGLNPQQVLQYFIDRISLARERALKIIGFAHSDACMSLFGMMKLSRSMKQYKLPVQLEIQQWYHEKLLILDGKLKNEPDLDKRTTGYQAFYAEWYHTLQRNLN
;
A
#
# COMPACT_ATOMS: atom_id res chain seq x y z
N MET A 1 5.30 -16.10 27.45
CA MET A 1 6.41 -16.70 26.69
C MET A 1 6.61 -15.80 25.50
N ASP A 2 7.65 -14.96 25.59
CA ASP A 2 7.88 -13.85 24.68
C ASP A 2 8.34 -14.37 23.33
N ALA A 3 7.50 -14.22 22.32
CA ALA A 3 7.92 -14.31 20.94
C ALA A 3 8.92 -13.18 20.71
N LYS A 4 10.21 -13.49 20.73
CA LYS A 4 11.26 -12.58 20.23
C LYS A 4 10.87 -12.20 18.82
N GLY A 5 10.42 -10.95 18.65
CA GLY A 5 9.88 -10.42 17.42
C GLY A 5 10.83 -10.69 16.26
N GLN A 6 10.29 -11.22 15.16
CA GLN A 6 10.96 -11.08 13.87
C GLN A 6 10.99 -9.59 13.56
N PHE A 7 12.14 -8.97 13.79
CA PHE A 7 12.40 -7.61 13.36
C PHE A 7 12.54 -7.57 11.82
N GLY A 8 12.04 -6.49 11.23
CA GLY A 8 12.45 -6.05 9.90
C GLY A 8 11.52 -6.48 8.76
N LEU A 9 11.28 -5.50 7.88
CA LEU A 9 10.87 -5.73 6.50
C LEU A 9 12.13 -5.72 5.64
N SER A 10 12.18 -6.58 4.61
CA SER A 10 13.26 -6.57 3.64
C SER A 10 12.95 -5.56 2.55
N TYR A 11 13.55 -4.38 2.63
CA TYR A 11 13.33 -3.33 1.63
C TYR A 11 14.08 -3.65 0.33
N THR A 12 13.33 -3.84 -0.76
CA THR A 12 13.90 -4.02 -2.09
C THR A 12 14.59 -2.74 -2.57
N GLU A 13 15.59 -2.88 -3.44
CA GLU A 13 16.24 -1.73 -4.08
C GLU A 13 15.23 -0.89 -4.85
N ASP A 14 14.32 -1.53 -5.59
CA ASP A 14 13.25 -0.87 -6.34
C ASP A 14 12.35 -0.02 -5.43
N PHE A 15 11.97 -0.51 -4.25
CA PHE A 15 11.19 0.25 -3.28
C PHE A 15 11.97 1.44 -2.71
N ASN A 16 13.25 1.24 -2.37
CA ASN A 16 14.12 2.30 -1.85
C ASN A 16 14.29 3.44 -2.85
N VAL A 17 14.59 3.08 -4.10
CA VAL A 17 14.74 4.00 -5.22
C VAL A 17 13.42 4.73 -5.50
N ALA A 18 12.29 4.01 -5.52
CA ALA A 18 10.97 4.59 -5.73
C ALA A 18 10.62 5.64 -4.67
N CYS A 19 10.84 5.32 -3.39
CA CYS A 19 10.60 6.21 -2.26
C CYS A 19 11.48 7.46 -2.35
N ALA A 20 12.79 7.29 -2.56
CA ALA A 20 13.74 8.39 -2.59
C ALA A 20 13.50 9.37 -3.75
N ILE A 21 13.30 8.86 -4.96
CA ILE A 21 12.97 9.67 -6.15
C ILE A 21 11.66 10.44 -5.95
N SER A 22 10.73 9.84 -5.20
CA SER A 22 9.43 10.45 -4.90
C SER A 22 9.46 11.35 -3.66
N TYR A 23 10.62 11.50 -3.00
CA TYR A 23 10.78 12.24 -1.73
C TYR A 23 9.84 11.75 -0.62
N LEU A 24 9.64 10.43 -0.55
CA LEU A 24 8.82 9.76 0.45
C LEU A 24 9.71 8.97 1.41
N LYS A 25 9.44 9.09 2.72
CA LYS A 25 10.02 8.18 3.71
C LYS A 25 9.33 6.81 3.60
N GLN A 26 10.09 5.73 3.72
CA GLN A 26 9.56 4.37 3.64
C GLN A 26 8.47 4.13 4.68
N GLU A 27 8.70 4.55 5.93
CA GLU A 27 7.73 4.46 7.04
C GLU A 27 6.41 5.18 6.69
N ASP A 28 6.48 6.38 6.10
CA ASP A 28 5.30 7.14 5.69
C ASP A 28 4.50 6.39 4.61
N VAL A 29 5.21 5.70 3.70
CA VAL A 29 4.60 4.90 2.63
C VAL A 29 3.82 3.73 3.21
N LEU A 30 4.44 2.98 4.13
CA LEU A 30 3.80 1.87 4.81
C LEU A 30 2.64 2.32 5.71
N ARG A 31 2.83 3.41 6.47
CA ARG A 31 1.78 3.97 7.33
C ARG A 31 0.59 4.47 6.52
N TYR A 32 0.82 5.09 5.36
CA TYR A 32 -0.27 5.49 4.48
C TYR A 32 -1.05 4.28 3.99
N PHE A 33 -0.37 3.21 3.56
CA PHE A 33 -1.05 1.99 3.13
C PHE A 33 -1.91 1.40 4.25
N ILE A 34 -1.35 1.18 5.45
CA ILE A 34 -2.07 0.66 6.62
C ILE A 34 -3.32 1.50 6.93
N ASN A 35 -3.18 2.82 6.96
CA ASN A 35 -4.26 3.74 7.31
C ASN A 35 -5.37 3.83 6.26
N ARG A 36 -5.15 3.29 5.06
CA ARG A 36 -6.11 3.34 3.95
C ARG A 36 -6.82 2.02 3.73
N VAL A 37 -6.38 0.93 4.34
CA VAL A 37 -7.15 -0.31 4.35
C VAL A 37 -8.45 -0.09 5.12
N SER A 38 -9.56 -0.56 4.54
CA SER A 38 -10.89 -0.40 5.12
C SER A 38 -11.67 -1.70 5.03
N PHE A 39 -12.18 -2.16 6.16
CA PHE A 39 -13.09 -3.30 6.18
C PHE A 39 -14.42 -2.99 5.49
N TYR A 40 -14.90 -1.74 5.56
CA TYR A 40 -16.09 -1.33 4.85
C TYR A 40 -15.91 -1.44 3.32
N ALA A 41 -14.75 -1.02 2.78
CA ALA A 41 -14.39 -1.25 1.38
C ALA A 41 -14.35 -2.76 1.04
N PHE A 42 -13.77 -3.57 1.93
CA PHE A 42 -13.73 -5.04 1.78
C PHE A 42 -15.14 -5.65 1.72
N ASN A 43 -16.08 -5.11 2.50
CA ASN A 43 -17.48 -5.56 2.54
C ASN A 43 -18.33 -5.04 1.35
N GLY A 44 -17.71 -4.46 0.33
CA GLY A 44 -18.39 -3.90 -0.84
C GLY A 44 -19.00 -2.51 -0.62
N GLY A 45 -18.64 -1.84 0.47
CA GLY A 45 -19.05 -0.48 0.75
C GLY A 45 -18.42 0.54 -0.20
N GLU A 46 -19.17 1.60 -0.50
CA GLU A 46 -18.68 2.72 -1.32
C GLU A 46 -17.57 3.49 -0.56
N MET A 47 -16.38 3.55 -1.14
CA MET A 47 -15.21 4.21 -0.55
C MET A 47 -14.38 4.92 -1.63
N GLU A 48 -13.50 5.83 -1.19
CA GLU A 48 -12.51 6.46 -2.08
C GLU A 48 -11.62 5.42 -2.77
N ALA A 49 -11.18 5.73 -3.99
CA ALA A 49 -10.32 4.85 -4.80
C ALA A 49 -9.05 4.39 -4.07
N VAL A 50 -8.48 5.25 -3.21
CA VAL A 50 -7.32 4.93 -2.38
C VAL A 50 -7.63 3.79 -1.40
N ALA A 51 -8.79 3.83 -0.75
CA ALA A 51 -9.17 2.82 0.23
C ALA A 51 -9.55 1.50 -0.43
N LEU A 52 -10.25 1.57 -1.57
CA LEU A 52 -10.53 0.40 -2.41
C LEU A 52 -9.22 -0.27 -2.86
N SER A 53 -8.27 0.50 -3.39
CA SER A 53 -6.98 -0.03 -3.87
C SER A 53 -6.15 -0.62 -2.73
N SER A 54 -6.08 0.07 -1.58
CA SER A 54 -5.35 -0.43 -0.40
C SER A 54 -5.94 -1.75 0.09
N THR A 55 -7.26 -1.86 0.12
CA THR A 55 -7.93 -3.08 0.55
C THR A 55 -7.73 -4.21 -0.45
N HIS A 56 -7.74 -3.90 -1.76
CA HIS A 56 -7.48 -4.86 -2.82
C HIS A 56 -6.08 -5.48 -2.76
N ILE A 57 -5.06 -4.72 -2.35
CA ILE A 57 -3.69 -5.24 -2.16
C ILE A 57 -3.65 -6.42 -1.19
N ILE A 58 -4.50 -6.43 -0.15
CA ILE A 58 -4.58 -7.57 0.78
C ILE A 58 -5.16 -8.81 0.08
N LEU A 59 -6.13 -8.61 -0.82
CA LEU A 59 -6.73 -9.70 -1.58
C LEU A 59 -5.73 -10.27 -2.59
N ASP A 60 -4.98 -9.41 -3.29
CA ASP A 60 -3.91 -9.82 -4.19
C ASP A 60 -2.82 -10.59 -3.42
N CYS A 61 -2.46 -10.13 -2.21
CA CYS A 61 -1.52 -10.80 -1.33
C CYS A 61 -2.03 -12.20 -0.92
N ARG A 62 -3.33 -12.34 -0.62
CA ARG A 62 -3.95 -13.63 -0.29
C ARG A 62 -3.83 -14.60 -1.45
N GLU A 63 -4.17 -14.16 -2.66
CA GLU A 63 -4.08 -14.99 -3.86
C GLU A 63 -2.64 -15.41 -4.12
N PHE A 64 -1.69 -14.49 -3.99
CA PHE A 64 -0.26 -14.75 -4.13
C PHE A 64 0.26 -15.76 -3.11
N ALA A 65 -0.11 -15.61 -1.84
CA ALA A 65 0.30 -16.49 -0.75
C ALA A 65 -0.49 -17.82 -0.71
N GLN A 66 -1.52 -17.98 -1.55
CA GLN A 66 -2.47 -19.09 -1.51
C GLN A 66 -3.07 -19.29 -0.10
N ALA A 67 -3.30 -18.18 0.61
CA ALA A 67 -3.75 -18.22 2.00
C ALA A 67 -5.22 -18.62 2.10
N GLY A 68 -5.49 -19.57 3.00
CA GLY A 68 -6.82 -20.06 3.31
C GLY A 68 -7.55 -19.14 4.29
N VAL A 69 -8.89 -19.17 4.24
CA VAL A 69 -9.72 -18.48 5.24
C VAL A 69 -9.55 -19.17 6.58
N THR A 70 -9.18 -18.41 7.61
CA THR A 70 -9.10 -18.93 8.98
C THR A 70 -10.44 -18.75 9.69
N PRO A 71 -11.13 -19.83 10.11
CA PRO A 71 -12.42 -19.71 10.76
C PRO A 71 -12.30 -19.12 12.17
N VAL A 72 -13.24 -18.25 12.52
CA VAL A 72 -13.37 -17.73 13.90
C VAL A 72 -14.03 -18.80 14.77
N SER A 73 -13.25 -19.38 15.68
CA SER A 73 -13.71 -20.44 16.59
C SER A 73 -14.39 -19.91 17.86
N ASP A 74 -13.99 -18.74 18.35
CA ASP A 74 -14.59 -18.12 19.53
C ASP A 74 -16.01 -17.64 19.24
N ARG A 75 -16.98 -18.12 20.05
CA ARG A 75 -18.39 -17.82 19.87
C ARG A 75 -18.71 -16.34 20.05
N LYS A 76 -18.08 -15.68 21.04
CA LYS A 76 -18.35 -14.27 21.36
C LYS A 76 -17.79 -13.37 20.27
N VAL A 77 -16.55 -13.61 19.85
CA VAL A 77 -15.91 -12.93 18.70
C VAL A 77 -16.80 -13.08 17.47
N ARG A 78 -17.25 -14.30 17.17
CA ARG A 78 -18.13 -14.55 16.02
C ARG A 78 -19.44 -13.76 16.08
N LEU A 79 -20.11 -13.71 17.23
CA LEU A 79 -21.36 -12.96 17.39
C LEU A 79 -21.16 -11.45 17.19
N ILE A 80 -20.09 -10.90 17.77
CA ILE A 80 -19.71 -9.49 17.59
C ILE A 80 -19.40 -9.21 16.12
N SER A 81 -18.58 -10.05 15.46
CA SER A 81 -18.28 -9.91 14.04
C SER A 81 -19.54 -9.94 13.18
N ILE A 82 -20.47 -10.87 13.42
CA ILE A 82 -21.73 -10.94 12.67
C ILE A 82 -22.54 -9.65 12.84
N LYS A 83 -22.69 -9.16 14.08
CA LYS A 83 -23.39 -7.89 14.37
C LYS A 83 -22.85 -6.75 13.50
N TYR A 84 -21.54 -6.53 13.52
CA TYR A 84 -20.94 -5.39 12.83
C TYR A 84 -20.86 -5.57 11.30
N ILE A 85 -20.63 -6.79 10.81
CA ILE A 85 -20.72 -7.08 9.37
C ILE A 85 -22.14 -6.79 8.87
N SER A 86 -23.17 -7.20 9.60
CA SER A 86 -24.57 -6.89 9.23
C SER A 86 -24.83 -5.39 9.20
N LEU A 87 -24.40 -4.63 10.23
CA LEU A 87 -24.55 -3.17 10.25
C LEU A 87 -23.88 -2.50 9.04
N LEU A 88 -22.67 -2.92 8.68
CA LEU A 88 -21.94 -2.39 7.53
C LEU A 88 -22.59 -2.79 6.20
N SER A 89 -23.13 -4.01 6.09
CA SER A 89 -23.86 -4.45 4.91
C SER A 89 -25.16 -3.66 4.73
N ASP A 90 -25.90 -3.42 5.82
CA ASP A 90 -27.11 -2.59 5.79
C ASP A 90 -26.79 -1.14 5.41
N LEU A 91 -25.67 -0.60 5.92
CA LEU A 91 -25.17 0.72 5.54
C LEU A 91 -24.82 0.81 4.05
N ALA A 92 -24.14 -0.20 3.51
CA ALA A 92 -23.78 -0.25 2.09
C ALA A 92 -25.04 -0.28 1.20
N ALA A 93 -26.04 -1.07 1.59
CA ALA A 93 -27.31 -1.21 0.88
C ALA A 93 -28.25 0.01 1.01
N ASN A 94 -27.99 0.92 1.95
CA ASN A 94 -28.83 2.09 2.18
C ASN A 94 -28.78 3.07 0.99
N THR A 95 -29.91 3.29 0.32
CA THR A 95 -30.00 4.18 -0.85
C THR A 95 -30.31 5.64 -0.49
N HIS A 96 -30.59 5.93 0.78
CA HIS A 96 -30.96 7.28 1.26
C HIS A 96 -29.77 8.10 1.73
N LEU A 97 -28.65 7.44 2.06
CA LEU A 97 -27.42 8.11 2.48
C LEU A 97 -26.51 8.39 1.28
N SER A 98 -25.87 9.57 1.29
CA SER A 98 -24.81 9.88 0.34
C SER A 98 -23.57 9.02 0.60
N THR A 99 -22.71 8.84 -0.41
CA THR A 99 -21.43 8.14 -0.25
C THR A 99 -20.60 8.71 0.90
N VAL A 100 -20.55 10.05 1.04
CA VAL A 100 -19.79 10.72 2.11
C VAL A 100 -20.36 10.40 3.49
N ASP A 101 -21.70 10.36 3.63
CA ASP A 101 -22.33 10.04 4.90
C ASP A 101 -22.16 8.57 5.26
N LYS A 102 -22.25 7.65 4.27
CA LYS A 102 -21.91 6.24 4.46
C LYS A 102 -20.46 6.06 4.93
N MET A 103 -19.52 6.78 4.34
CA MET A 103 -18.11 6.71 4.75
C MET A 103 -17.89 7.20 6.20
N LYS A 104 -18.60 8.24 6.63
CA LYS A 104 -18.52 8.73 8.02
C LYS A 104 -19.14 7.72 8.98
N GLU A 105 -20.30 7.19 8.64
CA GLU A 105 -21.01 6.23 9.47
C GLU A 105 -20.22 4.92 9.61
N SER A 106 -19.61 4.45 8.53
CA SER A 106 -18.78 3.24 8.57
C SER A 106 -17.59 3.41 9.51
N PHE A 107 -17.00 4.61 9.59
CA PHE A 107 -15.94 4.90 10.54
C PHE A 107 -16.41 4.77 12.00
N TYR A 108 -17.59 5.30 12.35
CA TYR A 108 -18.16 5.14 13.70
C TYR A 108 -18.45 3.68 14.03
N ILE A 109 -19.06 2.94 13.09
CA ILE A 109 -19.34 1.51 13.26
C ILE A 109 -18.04 0.72 13.47
N MET A 110 -16.97 1.03 12.71
CA MET A 110 -15.67 0.38 12.88
C MET A 110 -15.03 0.69 14.24
N GLN A 111 -15.16 1.92 14.76
CA GLN A 111 -14.66 2.29 16.09
C GLN A 111 -15.39 1.56 17.23
N GLU A 112 -16.72 1.41 17.11
CA GLU A 112 -17.49 0.62 18.06
C GLU A 112 -17.07 -0.85 18.01
N TRP A 113 -16.90 -1.39 16.79
CA TRP A 113 -16.42 -2.75 16.60
C TRP A 113 -15.05 -2.97 17.22
N GLU A 114 -14.10 -2.07 16.97
CA GLU A 114 -12.78 -2.10 17.60
C GLU A 114 -12.90 -2.13 19.13
N THR A 115 -13.72 -1.24 19.70
CA THR A 115 -13.89 -1.13 21.17
C THR A 115 -14.42 -2.42 21.79
N GLU A 116 -15.42 -3.06 21.17
CA GLU A 116 -15.98 -4.33 21.66
C GLU A 116 -15.06 -5.53 21.42
N MET A 117 -14.28 -5.51 20.33
CA MET A 117 -13.50 -6.65 19.86
C MET A 117 -12.09 -6.71 20.46
N MET A 118 -11.41 -5.57 20.63
CA MET A 118 -10.01 -5.50 21.08
C MET A 118 -9.70 -6.23 22.39
N PRO A 119 -10.60 -6.30 23.40
CA PRO A 119 -10.36 -7.11 24.60
C PRO A 119 -10.38 -8.63 24.37
N LEU A 120 -10.86 -9.09 23.21
CA LEU A 120 -11.15 -10.49 22.90
C LEU A 120 -10.20 -11.08 21.84
N VAL A 121 -9.43 -10.22 21.15
CA VAL A 121 -8.56 -10.62 20.04
C VAL A 121 -7.12 -10.20 20.30
N ASP A 122 -6.20 -10.99 19.79
CA ASP A 122 -4.75 -10.79 19.86
C ASP A 122 -4.21 -9.96 18.70
N PHE A 123 -4.93 -8.92 18.29
CA PHE A 123 -4.46 -8.05 17.20
C PHE A 123 -3.23 -7.25 17.63
N PRO A 124 -2.13 -7.31 16.85
CA PRO A 124 -0.96 -6.48 17.12
C PRO A 124 -1.32 -5.00 16.88
N LYS A 125 -1.07 -4.16 17.88
CA LYS A 125 -1.25 -2.69 17.76
C LYS A 125 -0.09 -2.02 17.03
N THR A 126 1.10 -2.62 17.13
CA THR A 126 2.33 -2.07 16.58
C THR A 126 3.13 -3.13 15.85
N PHE A 127 3.77 -2.74 14.76
CA PHE A 127 4.76 -3.54 14.05
C PHE A 127 6.10 -2.80 14.08
N TYR A 128 7.12 -3.43 14.67
CA TYR A 128 8.45 -2.82 14.80
C TYR A 128 9.24 -3.00 13.49
N LEU A 129 9.68 -1.89 12.91
CA LEU A 129 10.56 -1.89 11.74
C LEU A 129 12.00 -2.18 12.18
N ASP A 130 12.42 -1.56 13.27
CA ASP A 130 13.70 -1.74 13.96
C ASP A 130 13.53 -1.48 15.48
N GLU A 131 14.62 -1.21 16.20
CA GLU A 131 14.62 -0.97 17.65
C GLU A 131 13.91 0.35 18.05
N ASP A 132 13.93 1.37 17.18
CA ASP A 132 13.46 2.74 17.47
C ASP A 132 12.22 3.12 16.65
N GLN A 133 11.93 2.41 15.56
CA GLN A 133 10.86 2.73 14.61
C GLN A 133 9.77 1.67 14.58
N PHE A 134 8.52 2.13 14.58
CA PHE A 134 7.35 1.25 14.52
C PHE A 134 6.19 1.85 13.70
N LEU A 135 5.38 0.95 13.17
CA LEU A 135 4.13 1.25 12.50
C LEU A 135 2.98 0.96 13.47
N VAL A 136 2.01 1.86 13.57
CA VAL A 136 0.74 1.59 14.25
C VAL A 136 -0.15 0.85 13.26
N LEU A 137 -0.62 -0.34 13.64
CA LEU A 137 -1.53 -1.15 12.84
C LEU A 137 -2.97 -0.82 13.22
N THR A 138 -3.78 -0.43 12.24
CA THR A 138 -5.20 -0.13 12.46
C THR A 138 -6.00 -1.41 12.70
N PHE A 139 -7.17 -1.27 13.33
CA PHE A 139 -8.11 -2.37 13.49
C PHE A 139 -8.55 -2.95 12.14
N ASP A 140 -8.94 -2.10 11.18
CA ASP A 140 -9.29 -2.50 9.82
C ASP A 140 -8.18 -3.33 9.14
N PHE A 141 -6.93 -2.87 9.21
CA PHE A 141 -5.80 -3.56 8.61
C PHE A 141 -5.64 -4.96 9.19
N ASN A 142 -5.60 -5.07 10.52
CA ASN A 142 -5.49 -6.35 11.22
C ASN A 142 -6.66 -7.29 10.91
N LEU A 143 -7.88 -6.76 10.90
CA LEU A 143 -9.10 -7.52 10.65
C LEU A 143 -9.11 -8.10 9.23
N VAL A 144 -8.85 -7.26 8.22
CA VAL A 144 -8.83 -7.71 6.82
C VAL A 144 -7.69 -8.71 6.59
N CYS A 145 -6.49 -8.50 7.17
CA CYS A 145 -5.41 -9.48 7.11
C CYS A 145 -5.84 -10.84 7.68
N ARG A 146 -6.36 -10.86 8.91
CA ARG A 146 -6.73 -12.10 9.61
C ARG A 146 -7.84 -12.86 8.90
N MET A 147 -8.87 -12.17 8.41
CA MET A 147 -9.97 -12.83 7.69
C MET A 147 -9.50 -13.49 6.38
N ASN A 148 -8.43 -12.98 5.80
CA ASN A 148 -7.81 -13.54 4.61
C ASN A 148 -6.65 -14.52 4.93
N GLY A 149 -6.46 -14.89 6.20
CA GLY A 149 -5.42 -15.84 6.62
C GLY A 149 -4.00 -15.31 6.50
N LEU A 150 -3.83 -13.99 6.47
CA LEU A 150 -2.55 -13.31 6.32
C LEU A 150 -2.12 -12.70 7.64
N ASN A 151 -0.82 -12.65 7.87
CA ASN A 151 -0.26 -11.81 8.93
C ASN A 151 0.15 -10.42 8.39
N PRO A 152 0.16 -9.37 9.23
CA PRO A 152 0.58 -8.03 8.85
C PRO A 152 1.93 -7.95 8.11
N GLN A 153 2.92 -8.71 8.56
CA GLN A 153 4.27 -8.70 7.98
C GLN A 153 4.27 -9.17 6.53
N GLN A 154 3.55 -10.26 6.22
CA GLN A 154 3.40 -10.79 4.87
C GLN A 154 2.79 -9.76 3.92
N VAL A 155 1.75 -9.06 4.37
CA VAL A 155 1.09 -8.03 3.57
C VAL A 155 2.00 -6.83 3.34
N LEU A 156 2.71 -6.37 4.37
CA LEU A 156 3.65 -5.26 4.25
C LEU A 156 4.83 -5.61 3.33
N GLN A 157 5.36 -6.84 3.46
CA GLN A 157 6.43 -7.33 2.58
C GLN A 157 5.95 -7.45 1.13
N TYR A 158 4.76 -8.03 0.91
CA TYR A 158 4.14 -8.10 -0.40
C TYR A 158 4.00 -6.71 -1.03
N PHE A 159 3.52 -5.73 -0.27
CA PHE A 159 3.41 -4.37 -0.76
C PHE A 159 4.77 -3.80 -1.17
N ILE A 160 5.81 -3.95 -0.34
CA ILE A 160 7.19 -3.53 -0.65
C ILE A 160 7.71 -4.18 -1.93
N ASP A 161 7.54 -5.49 -2.07
CA ASP A 161 8.07 -6.28 -3.19
C ASP A 161 7.43 -5.90 -4.53
N ARG A 162 6.22 -5.33 -4.51
CA ARG A 162 5.47 -4.96 -5.71
C ARG A 162 5.71 -3.52 -6.16
N ILE A 163 6.36 -2.68 -5.35
CA ILE A 163 6.71 -1.32 -5.75
C ILE A 163 7.96 -1.32 -6.62
N SER A 164 7.79 -1.00 -7.90
CA SER A 164 8.88 -0.81 -8.86
C SER A 164 8.52 0.22 -9.94
N LEU A 165 9.17 1.39 -9.89
CA LEU A 165 9.05 2.41 -10.95
C LEU A 165 9.52 1.88 -12.32
N ALA A 166 10.53 1.02 -12.31
CA ALA A 166 11.09 0.41 -13.50
C ALA A 166 10.09 -0.50 -14.19
N ARG A 167 9.51 -1.45 -13.45
CA ARG A 167 8.51 -2.38 -13.97
C ARG A 167 7.26 -1.64 -14.43
N GLU A 168 6.80 -0.66 -13.66
CA GLU A 168 5.62 0.14 -14.02
C GLU A 168 5.84 0.89 -15.35
N ARG A 169 7.00 1.53 -15.55
CA ARG A 169 7.33 2.22 -16.80
C ARG A 169 7.47 1.24 -17.96
N ALA A 170 8.12 0.09 -17.74
CA ALA A 170 8.32 -0.96 -18.73
C ALA A 170 6.99 -1.51 -19.27
N LEU A 171 5.95 -1.62 -18.43
CA LEU A 171 4.61 -2.03 -18.86
C LEU A 171 3.86 -0.89 -19.56
N LYS A 172 3.90 0.32 -19.01
CA LYS A 172 3.16 1.48 -19.55
C LYS A 172 3.61 1.88 -20.96
N ILE A 173 4.92 1.79 -21.25
CA ILE A 173 5.44 2.23 -22.55
C ILE A 173 4.92 1.40 -23.74
N ILE A 174 4.55 0.15 -23.51
CA ILE A 174 3.94 -0.72 -24.53
C ILE A 174 2.41 -0.72 -24.50
N GLY A 175 1.79 0.19 -23.74
CA GLY A 175 0.34 0.29 -23.63
C GLY A 175 -0.31 -0.86 -22.84
N PHE A 176 0.47 -1.62 -22.06
CA PHE A 176 -0.11 -2.62 -21.18
C PHE A 176 -0.79 -1.91 -19.99
N ALA A 177 -2.12 -1.93 -19.97
CA ALA A 177 -2.93 -1.15 -19.03
C ALA A 177 -3.12 -1.80 -17.65
N HIS A 178 -2.56 -2.99 -17.41
CA HIS A 178 -2.68 -3.62 -16.10
C HIS A 178 -1.81 -2.86 -15.09
N SER A 179 -2.44 -2.02 -14.28
CA SER A 179 -1.77 -1.37 -13.16
C SER A 179 -1.79 -2.30 -11.96
N ASP A 180 -0.62 -2.64 -11.47
CA ASP A 180 -0.47 -3.27 -10.16
C ASP A 180 -1.10 -2.39 -9.06
N ALA A 181 -1.91 -2.96 -8.18
CA ALA A 181 -2.64 -2.20 -7.16
C ALA A 181 -1.70 -1.49 -6.17
N CYS A 182 -0.53 -2.09 -5.88
CA CYS A 182 0.49 -1.47 -5.03
C CYS A 182 1.08 -0.24 -5.73
N MET A 183 1.43 -0.34 -7.01
CA MET A 183 1.91 0.79 -7.79
C MET A 183 0.86 1.89 -7.98
N SER A 184 -0.41 1.52 -8.16
CA SER A 184 -1.52 2.48 -8.22
C SER A 184 -1.68 3.24 -6.90
N LEU A 185 -1.63 2.56 -5.76
CA LEU A 185 -1.65 3.20 -4.45
C LEU A 185 -0.45 4.14 -4.27
N PHE A 186 0.75 3.67 -4.60
CA PHE A 186 1.97 4.48 -4.54
C PHE A 186 1.89 5.73 -5.45
N GLY A 187 1.33 5.58 -6.66
CA GLY A 187 1.06 6.70 -7.56
C GLY A 187 0.09 7.73 -6.97
N MET A 188 -1.01 7.28 -6.36
CA MET A 188 -1.96 8.16 -5.68
C MET A 188 -1.31 8.90 -4.50
N MET A 189 -0.45 8.23 -3.73
CA MET A 189 0.34 8.85 -2.66
C MET A 189 1.20 10.00 -3.19
N LYS A 190 1.94 9.77 -4.28
CA LYS A 190 2.79 10.78 -4.91
C LYS A 190 2.00 12.02 -5.30
N LEU A 191 0.84 11.85 -5.94
CA LEU A 191 -0.01 12.96 -6.36
C LEU A 191 -0.53 13.78 -5.16
N SER A 192 -0.90 13.12 -4.06
CA SER A 192 -1.37 13.80 -2.85
C SER A 192 -0.30 14.65 -2.16
N ARG A 193 0.98 14.25 -2.26
CA ARG A 193 2.12 14.94 -1.63
C ARG A 193 2.82 15.92 -2.57
N SER A 194 2.83 15.68 -3.87
CA SER A 194 3.50 16.54 -4.87
C SER A 194 2.92 17.96 -4.94
N MET A 195 1.69 18.17 -4.47
CA MET A 195 1.09 19.51 -4.38
C MET A 195 1.68 20.39 -3.25
N LYS A 196 2.56 19.87 -2.40
CA LYS A 196 2.99 20.55 -1.15
C LYS A 196 4.48 20.90 -1.04
N GLN A 197 5.32 20.60 -2.03
CA GLN A 197 6.77 20.85 -1.93
C GLN A 197 7.25 21.94 -2.90
N TYR A 198 7.76 23.04 -2.35
CA TYR A 198 8.56 24.02 -3.08
C TYR A 198 9.91 23.37 -3.45
N LYS A 199 10.20 23.25 -4.75
CA LYS A 199 11.46 22.69 -5.25
C LYS A 199 12.50 23.79 -5.38
N LEU A 200 13.74 23.49 -4.99
CA LEU A 200 14.88 24.38 -5.21
C LEU A 200 15.25 24.43 -6.72
N PRO A 201 15.82 25.53 -7.25
CA PRO A 201 16.19 25.64 -8.67
C PRO A 201 17.08 24.49 -9.19
N VAL A 202 18.07 24.06 -8.40
CA VAL A 202 18.96 22.93 -8.73
C VAL A 202 18.19 21.62 -8.90
N GLN A 203 17.09 21.42 -8.16
CA GLN A 203 16.23 20.25 -8.29
C GLN A 203 15.41 20.28 -9.58
N LEU A 204 15.12 21.47 -10.14
CA LEU A 204 14.42 21.62 -11.41
C LEU A 204 15.32 21.26 -12.59
N GLU A 205 16.58 21.72 -12.58
CA GLU A 205 17.57 21.39 -13.63
C GLU A 205 17.88 19.88 -13.67
N ILE A 206 18.10 19.27 -12.51
CA ILE A 206 18.31 17.81 -12.41
C ILE A 206 17.06 17.05 -12.89
N GLN A 207 15.86 17.55 -12.62
CA GLN A 207 14.62 16.96 -13.12
C GLN A 207 14.44 17.10 -14.63
N GLN A 208 14.84 18.23 -15.22
CA GLN A 208 14.80 18.43 -16.66
C GLN A 208 15.76 17.47 -17.37
N TRP A 209 17.01 17.42 -16.92
CA TRP A 209 18.01 16.46 -17.43
C TRP A 209 17.50 15.02 -17.33
N TYR A 210 16.93 14.66 -16.18
CA TYR A 210 16.33 13.35 -15.97
C TYR A 210 15.21 13.06 -16.97
N HIS A 211 14.30 14.02 -17.19
CA HIS A 211 13.17 13.86 -18.10
C HIS A 211 13.64 13.61 -19.53
N GLU A 212 14.63 14.37 -20.00
CA GLU A 212 15.22 14.18 -21.34
C GLU A 212 15.86 12.80 -21.50
N LYS A 213 16.66 12.37 -20.50
CA LYS A 213 17.29 11.04 -20.53
C LYS A 213 16.27 9.90 -20.50
N LEU A 214 15.20 10.06 -19.71
CA LEU A 214 14.11 9.10 -19.66
C LEU A 214 13.41 8.98 -21.03
N LEU A 215 13.13 10.09 -21.72
CA LEU A 215 12.51 10.06 -23.05
C LEU A 215 13.40 9.35 -24.09
N ILE A 216 14.72 9.55 -24.02
CA ILE A 216 15.68 8.84 -24.88
C ILE A 216 15.65 7.33 -24.57
N LEU A 217 15.62 6.97 -23.29
CA LEU A 217 15.55 5.58 -22.86
C LEU A 217 14.24 4.92 -23.29
N ASP A 218 13.11 5.62 -23.14
CA ASP A 218 11.80 5.20 -23.61
C ASP A 218 11.88 4.86 -25.11
N GLY A 219 12.45 5.76 -25.93
CA GLY A 219 12.63 5.54 -27.37
C GLY A 219 13.43 4.28 -27.71
N LYS A 220 14.45 3.96 -26.90
CA LYS A 220 15.27 2.74 -27.07
C LYS A 220 14.52 1.48 -26.63
N LEU A 221 13.91 1.52 -25.44
CA LEU A 221 13.32 0.35 -24.78
C LEU A 221 11.91 0.02 -25.27
N LYS A 222 11.24 0.93 -25.96
CA LYS A 222 9.91 0.68 -26.56
C LYS A 222 9.90 -0.54 -27.49
N ASN A 223 11.01 -0.79 -28.19
CA ASN A 223 11.13 -1.89 -29.15
C ASN A 223 11.76 -3.16 -28.56
N GLU A 224 12.19 -3.15 -27.29
CA GLU A 224 12.71 -4.33 -26.61
C GLU A 224 11.54 -5.26 -26.27
N PRO A 225 11.38 -6.46 -26.89
CA PRO A 225 10.24 -7.33 -26.63
C PRO A 225 10.27 -8.00 -25.25
N ASP A 226 11.45 -8.18 -24.66
CA ASP A 226 11.63 -8.86 -23.39
C ASP A 226 11.34 -7.90 -22.21
N LEU A 227 10.31 -8.20 -21.42
CA LEU A 227 9.90 -7.35 -20.29
C LEU A 227 10.98 -7.27 -19.21
N ASP A 228 11.73 -8.34 -18.96
CA ASP A 228 12.73 -8.39 -17.90
C ASP A 228 13.96 -7.58 -18.31
N LYS A 229 14.41 -7.71 -19.56
CA LYS A 229 15.46 -6.83 -20.11
C LYS A 229 15.03 -5.37 -20.11
N ARG A 230 13.78 -5.10 -20.48
CA ARG A 230 13.23 -3.74 -20.45
C ARG A 230 13.20 -3.18 -19.03
N THR A 231 12.74 -3.98 -18.08
CA THR A 231 12.70 -3.60 -16.65
C THR A 231 14.11 -3.34 -16.14
N THR A 232 15.07 -4.19 -16.46
CA THR A 232 16.49 -4.03 -16.09
C THR A 232 17.09 -2.73 -16.63
N GLY A 233 16.77 -2.39 -17.89
CA GLY A 233 17.18 -1.11 -18.48
C GLY A 233 16.67 0.11 -17.70
N TYR A 234 15.41 0.07 -17.25
CA TYR A 234 14.88 1.12 -16.39
C TYR A 234 15.45 1.07 -14.97
N GLN A 235 15.68 -0.10 -14.38
CA GLN A 235 16.27 -0.24 -13.04
C GLN A 235 17.64 0.43 -12.98
N ALA A 236 18.52 0.16 -13.95
CA ALA A 236 19.83 0.79 -14.04
C ALA A 236 19.72 2.33 -14.10
N PHE A 237 18.77 2.83 -14.89
CA PHE A 237 18.53 4.26 -15.02
C PHE A 237 17.99 4.91 -13.73
N TYR A 238 17.04 4.26 -13.06
CA TYR A 238 16.49 4.76 -11.79
C TYR A 238 17.52 4.69 -10.65
N ALA A 239 18.38 3.67 -10.60
CA ALA A 239 19.48 3.59 -9.65
C ALA A 239 20.51 4.72 -9.86
N GLU A 240 20.87 5.00 -11.12
CA GLU A 240 21.74 6.14 -11.45
C GLU A 240 21.13 7.47 -11.00
N TRP A 241 19.82 7.65 -11.22
CA TRP A 241 19.12 8.84 -10.73
C TRP A 241 19.15 8.94 -9.22
N TYR A 242 18.84 7.85 -8.51
CA TYR A 242 18.89 7.80 -7.05
C TYR A 242 20.26 8.22 -6.51
N HIS A 243 21.35 7.67 -7.04
CA HIS A 243 22.71 8.05 -6.65
C HIS A 243 23.03 9.51 -6.96
N THR A 244 22.54 10.04 -8.09
CA THR A 244 22.70 11.45 -8.44
C THR A 244 21.97 12.36 -7.46
N LEU A 245 20.75 12.01 -7.05
CA LEU A 245 20.01 12.77 -6.03
C LEU A 245 20.75 12.77 -4.69
N GLN A 246 21.24 11.61 -4.24
CA GLN A 246 21.98 11.52 -2.98
C GLN A 246 23.26 12.36 -2.95
N ARG A 247 23.96 12.49 -4.09
CA ARG A 247 25.18 13.30 -4.18
C ARG A 247 24.95 14.80 -4.18
N ASN A 248 23.77 15.25 -4.61
CA ASN A 248 23.46 16.67 -4.80
C ASN A 248 22.50 17.25 -3.73
N LEU A 249 21.91 16.40 -2.88
CA LEU A 249 20.99 16.80 -1.82
C LEU A 249 21.58 16.66 -0.40
N ASN A 250 22.73 15.98 -0.28
CA ASN A 250 23.56 15.95 0.93
C ASN A 250 24.73 16.93 0.79
#